data_AF-A0A7C5K7L6-F1
#
_entry.id   AF-A0A7C5K7L6-F1
#
_cell.length_a   1.000
_cell.length_b   1.000
_cell.length_c   1.000
_cell.angle_alpha   90.00
_cell.angle_beta   90.00
_cell.angle_gamma   90.00
#
_symmetry.space_group_name_H-M   'P 1'
#
loop_
_entity.id
_entity.type
_entity.pdbx_description
1 polymer ?
#
loop_
_entity_poly.entity_id
_entity_poly.type
_entity_poly.pdbx_seq_one_letter_code
_entity_poly.pdbx_strand_id
1 'polypeptide(L)'
;MLETIGLLGNILVLLIAILILDKASDLVINNAVKIADLTGFGKTTIGFILVAMGTTLPELSVTIFAATTGGSVEVAIGNVLGSCIVNICLILGIAFILTALKNPSCSQVAPMLA
;
A
#
# COMPACT_ATOMS: atom_id res chain seq x y z
N MET A 1 -25.86 1.32 11.77
CA MET A 1 -25.14 2.45 12.40
C MET A 1 -24.66 3.50 11.40
N LEU A 2 -24.28 3.15 10.16
CA LEU A 2 -23.93 4.13 9.11
C LEU A 2 -25.13 4.68 8.32
N GLU A 3 -26.26 3.96 8.25
CA GLU A 3 -27.46 4.42 7.53
C GLU A 3 -28.08 5.70 8.13
N THR A 4 -27.81 5.99 9.40
CA THR A 4 -28.35 7.15 10.11
C THR A 4 -27.63 8.46 9.78
N ILE A 5 -26.43 8.39 9.16
CA ILE A 5 -25.50 9.52 8.95
C ILE A 5 -25.61 10.10 7.51
N GLY A 6 -26.28 9.38 6.62
CA GLY A 6 -26.41 9.74 5.20
C GLY A 6 -25.11 9.55 4.38
N LEU A 7 -25.19 9.84 3.08
CA LEU A 7 -24.06 9.65 2.13
C LEU A 7 -22.82 10.46 2.53
N LEU A 8 -23.02 11.71 2.95
CA LEU A 8 -21.93 12.62 3.32
C LEU A 8 -21.15 12.10 4.53
N GLY A 9 -21.86 11.55 5.52
CA GLY A 9 -21.25 10.91 6.69
C GLY A 9 -20.39 9.71 6.33
N ASN A 10 -20.89 8.85 5.43
CA ASN A 10 -20.16 7.66 4.99
C ASN A 10 -18.85 8.01 4.26
N ILE A 11 -18.87 9.03 3.39
CA ILE A 11 -17.67 9.51 2.70
C ILE A 11 -16.65 10.06 3.68
N LEU A 12 -17.09 10.83 4.69
CA LEU A 12 -16.20 11.35 5.72
C LEU A 12 -15.55 10.22 6.54
N VAL A 13 -16.34 9.23 6.95
CA VAL A 13 -15.81 8.06 7.68
C VAL A 13 -14.80 7.31 6.82
N LEU A 14 -15.06 7.11 5.54
CA LEU A 14 -14.15 6.44 4.62
C LEU A 14 -12.83 7.20 4.46
N LEU A 15 -12.88 8.52 4.28
CA LEU A 15 -11.67 9.36 4.18
C LEU A 15 -10.84 9.32 5.47
N ILE A 16 -11.50 9.45 6.63
CA ILE A 16 -10.81 9.41 7.93
C ILE A 16 -10.19 8.03 8.16
N ALA A 17 -10.89 6.95 7.84
CA ALA A 17 -10.39 5.59 8.00
C ALA A 17 -9.14 5.35 7.13
N ILE A 18 -9.15 5.78 5.87
CA ILE A 18 -7.99 5.67 4.97
C ILE A 18 -6.79 6.44 5.54
N LEU A 19 -6.99 7.68 5.99
CA LEU A 19 -5.92 8.49 6.57
C LEU A 19 -5.32 7.89 7.84
N ILE A 20 -6.16 7.27 8.68
CA ILE A 20 -5.70 6.60 9.91
C ILE A 20 -4.90 5.34 9.56
N LEU A 21 -5.39 4.53 8.60
CA LEU A 21 -4.70 3.32 8.13
C LEU A 21 -3.32 3.65 7.55
N ASP A 22 -3.24 4.68 6.70
CA ASP A 22 -2.00 5.17 6.09
C ASP A 22 -0.96 5.59 7.15
N LYS A 23 -1.39 6.42 8.12
CA LYS A 23 -0.53 6.82 9.24
C LYS A 23 -0.13 5.65 10.13
N ALA A 24 -0.98 4.65 10.29
CA ALA A 24 -0.68 3.46 11.08
C ALA A 24 0.42 2.62 10.41
N SER A 25 0.36 2.41 9.09
CA SER A 25 1.44 1.73 8.36
C SER A 25 2.76 2.48 8.49
N ASP A 26 2.77 3.79 8.31
CA ASP A 26 3.98 4.61 8.47
C ASP A 26 4.59 4.49 9.87
N LEU A 27 3.75 4.50 10.90
CA LEU A 27 4.20 4.35 12.28
C LEU A 27 4.87 2.98 12.49
N VAL A 28 4.29 1.91 11.92
CA VAL A 28 4.85 0.56 12.00
C VAL A 28 6.21 0.49 11.30
N ILE A 29 6.32 1.01 10.07
CA ILE A 29 7.58 1.03 9.31
C ILE A 29 8.65 1.79 10.09
N ASN A 30 8.34 3.01 10.56
CA ASN A 30 9.30 3.87 11.27
C ASN A 30 9.83 3.22 12.55
N ASN A 31 8.98 2.53 13.31
CA ASN A 31 9.42 1.84 14.53
C ASN A 31 10.19 0.55 14.21
N ALA A 32 9.79 -0.18 13.17
CA ALA A 32 10.51 -1.38 12.75
C ALA A 32 11.91 -1.05 12.20
N VAL A 33 12.08 0.08 11.50
CA VAL A 33 13.41 0.59 11.08
C VAL A 33 14.28 0.98 12.29
N LYS A 34 13.69 1.57 13.34
CA LYS A 34 14.45 1.87 14.59
C LYS A 34 14.92 0.59 15.29
N ILE A 35 14.08 -0.45 15.34
CA ILE A 35 14.44 -1.75 15.92
C ILE A 35 15.55 -2.42 15.09
N ALA A 36 15.48 -2.30 13.77
CA ALA A 36 16.49 -2.79 12.85
C ALA A 36 17.86 -2.14 13.06
N ASP A 37 17.88 -0.82 13.24
CA ASP A 37 19.10 -0.05 13.53
C ASP A 37 19.77 -0.51 14.83
N LEU A 38 18.98 -0.90 15.85
CA LEU A 38 19.49 -1.40 17.13
C LEU A 38 20.00 -2.85 17.05
N THR A 39 19.47 -3.65 16.12
CA THR A 39 19.78 -5.08 15.99
C THR A 39 20.91 -5.37 15.00
N GLY A 40 21.46 -4.35 14.33
CA GLY A 40 22.62 -4.48 13.44
C GLY A 40 22.31 -5.12 12.08
N PHE A 41 21.04 -5.36 11.77
CA PHE A 41 20.64 -5.79 10.43
C PHE A 41 20.82 -4.63 9.45
N GLY A 42 21.39 -4.91 8.27
CA GLY A 42 21.71 -3.88 7.28
C GLY A 42 20.49 -3.03 6.90
N LYS A 43 20.64 -1.70 7.04
CA LYS A 43 19.58 -0.70 6.80
C LYS A 43 18.88 -0.86 5.45
N THR A 44 19.62 -1.26 4.41
CA THR A 44 19.10 -1.42 3.06
C THR A 44 18.14 -2.61 2.94
N THR A 45 18.53 -3.78 3.46
CA THR A 45 17.73 -5.01 3.36
C THR A 45 16.45 -4.88 4.16
N ILE A 46 16.55 -4.34 5.38
CA ILE A 46 15.38 -4.13 6.21
C ILE A 46 14.51 -2.99 5.68
N GLY A 47 15.11 -1.89 5.20
CA GLY A 47 14.39 -0.82 4.55
C GLY A 47 13.55 -1.34 3.38
N PHE A 48 14.11 -2.19 2.52
CA PHE A 48 13.38 -2.75 1.39
C PHE A 48 12.22 -3.66 1.81
N ILE A 49 12.47 -4.60 2.73
CA ILE A 49 11.45 -5.56 3.18
C ILE A 49 10.35 -4.87 3.99
N LEU A 50 10.70 -4.04 4.97
CA LEU A 50 9.72 -3.37 5.83
C LEU A 50 8.92 -2.32 5.08
N VAL A 51 9.52 -1.58 4.15
CA VAL A 51 8.76 -0.62 3.34
C VAL A 51 7.77 -1.36 2.45
N ALA A 52 8.20 -2.42 1.75
CA ALA A 52 7.30 -3.22 0.92
C ALA A 52 6.16 -3.87 1.72
N MET A 53 6.45 -4.41 2.91
CA MET A 53 5.42 -4.97 3.78
C MET A 53 4.50 -3.88 4.36
N GLY A 54 5.07 -2.75 4.76
CA GLY A 54 4.35 -1.66 5.39
C GLY A 54 3.37 -0.97 4.46
N THR A 55 3.69 -0.84 3.17
CA THR A 55 2.75 -0.32 2.17
C THR A 55 1.61 -1.27 1.84
N THR A 56 1.70 -2.54 2.24
CA THR A 56 0.66 -3.57 2.01
C THR A 56 -0.13 -3.89 3.29
N LEU A 57 0.26 -3.30 4.43
CA LEU A 57 -0.36 -3.49 5.73
C LEU A 57 -1.80 -2.97 5.79
N PRO A 58 -2.11 -1.77 5.23
CA PRO A 58 -3.47 -1.26 5.17
C PRO A 58 -4.40 -2.18 4.39
N GLU A 59 -3.98 -2.65 3.22
CA GLU A 59 -4.72 -3.54 2.33
C GLU A 59 -4.98 -4.88 3.01
N LEU A 60 -3.96 -5.44 3.66
CA LEU A 60 -4.09 -6.66 4.44
C LEU A 60 -5.09 -6.49 5.57
N SER A 61 -5.05 -5.36 6.28
CA SER A 61 -5.97 -5.04 7.37
C SER A 61 -7.42 -4.92 6.88
N VAL A 62 -7.64 -4.21 5.75
CA VAL A 62 -8.97 -4.08 5.12
C VAL A 62 -9.48 -5.43 4.63
N THR A 63 -8.63 -6.24 4.01
CA THR A 63 -8.98 -7.58 3.51
C THR A 63 -9.40 -8.50 4.65
N ILE A 64 -8.61 -8.56 5.73
CA ILE A 64 -8.91 -9.38 6.92
C ILE A 64 -10.22 -8.91 7.55
N PHE A 65 -10.40 -7.60 7.71
CA PHE A 65 -11.64 -7.06 8.29
C PHE A 65 -12.86 -7.39 7.43
N ALA A 66 -12.78 -7.22 6.12
CA ALA A 66 -13.86 -7.54 5.18
C ALA A 66 -14.21 -9.04 5.16
N ALA A 67 -13.19 -9.90 5.24
CA ALA A 67 -13.36 -11.36 5.21
C ALA A 67 -13.89 -11.92 6.54
N THR A 68 -13.51 -11.35 7.69
CA THR A 68 -13.84 -11.90 9.02
C THR A 68 -15.04 -11.23 9.68
N THR A 69 -15.16 -9.90 9.55
CA THR A 69 -16.11 -9.09 10.33
C THR A 69 -17.15 -8.41 9.44
N GLY A 70 -16.76 -7.96 8.25
CA GLY A 70 -17.62 -7.23 7.32
C GLY A 70 -18.58 -8.09 6.49
N GLY A 71 -18.46 -9.43 6.55
CA GLY A 71 -19.35 -10.36 5.84
C GLY A 71 -19.30 -10.26 4.31
N SER A 72 -18.31 -9.56 3.75
CA SER A 72 -18.27 -9.17 2.34
C SER A 72 -16.99 -9.70 1.68
N VAL A 73 -16.98 -11.00 1.37
CA VAL A 73 -15.84 -11.65 0.69
C VAL A 73 -15.53 -11.00 -0.66
N GLU A 74 -16.55 -10.48 -1.35
CA GLU A 74 -16.39 -9.74 -2.61
C GLU A 74 -15.51 -8.50 -2.44
N VAL A 75 -15.64 -7.77 -1.33
CA VAL A 75 -14.81 -6.60 -1.02
C VAL A 75 -13.37 -7.02 -0.72
N ALA A 76 -13.19 -8.13 0.01
CA ALA A 76 -11.85 -8.67 0.30
C ALA A 76 -11.12 -9.06 -1.00
N ILE A 77 -11.80 -9.78 -1.90
CA ILE A 77 -11.26 -10.18 -3.21
C ILE A 77 -10.98 -8.95 -4.08
N GLY A 78 -11.93 -8.01 -4.12
CA GLY A 78 -11.80 -6.76 -4.88
C GLY A 78 -10.61 -5.92 -4.40
N ASN A 79 -10.37 -5.87 -3.10
CA ASN A 79 -9.22 -5.17 -2.52
C ASN A 79 -7.89 -5.83 -2.93
N VAL A 80 -7.76 -7.15 -2.82
CA VAL A 80 -6.52 -7.86 -3.19
C VAL A 80 -6.23 -7.72 -4.69
N LEU A 81 -7.21 -8.03 -5.55
CA LEU A 81 -7.01 -7.98 -7.00
C LEU A 81 -6.83 -6.54 -7.48
N GLY A 82 -7.62 -5.60 -6.95
CA GLY A 82 -7.54 -4.19 -7.26
C GLY A 82 -6.17 -3.60 -6.94
N SER A 83 -5.63 -3.87 -5.75
CA SER A 83 -4.31 -3.38 -5.34
C SER A 83 -3.19 -3.93 -6.22
N CYS A 84 -3.25 -5.21 -6.65
CA CYS A 84 -2.28 -5.74 -7.61
C CYS A 84 -2.33 -5.03 -8.96
N ILE A 85 -3.53 -4.79 -9.50
CA ILE A 85 -3.72 -4.09 -10.77
C ILE A 85 -3.20 -2.65 -10.67
N VAL A 86 -3.55 -1.93 -9.60
CA VAL A 86 -3.09 -0.55 -9.39
C VAL A 86 -1.57 -0.50 -9.23
N ASN A 87 -0.96 -1.42 -8.47
CA ASN A 87 0.50 -1.41 -8.28
C ASN A 87 1.25 -1.67 -9.59
N ILE A 88 0.78 -2.61 -10.43
CA ILE A 88 1.45 -2.97 -11.68
C ILE A 88 1.12 -1.99 -12.80
N CYS A 89 -0.14 -1.65 -12.99
CA CYS A 89 -0.54 -0.80 -14.12
C CYS A 89 -0.29 0.68 -13.84
N LEU A 90 -0.65 1.16 -12.64
CA LEU A 90 -0.58 2.59 -12.33
C LEU A 90 0.76 2.97 -11.70
N ILE A 91 1.14 2.37 -10.57
CA ILE A 91 2.34 2.79 -9.84
C ILE A 91 3.60 2.49 -10.65
N LEU A 92 3.76 1.25 -11.11
CA LEU A 92 4.91 0.85 -11.93
C LEU A 92 4.90 1.56 -13.29
N GLY A 93 3.74 1.75 -13.92
CA GLY A 93 3.60 2.52 -15.16
C GLY A 93 4.08 3.98 -15.00
N ILE A 94 3.67 4.66 -13.92
CA ILE A 94 4.14 6.02 -13.60
C ILE A 94 5.64 6.01 -13.31
N ALA A 95 6.15 5.02 -12.56
CA ALA A 95 7.58 4.91 -12.28
C ALA A 95 8.43 4.78 -13.55
N PHE A 96 7.95 4.02 -14.54
CA PHE A 96 8.58 3.94 -15.86
C PHE A 96 8.57 5.27 -16.60
N ILE A 97 7.43 5.96 -16.65
CA ILE A 97 7.31 7.27 -17.30
C ILE A 97 8.28 8.27 -16.65
N LEU A 98 8.29 8.35 -15.31
CA LEU A 98 9.18 9.27 -14.58
C LEU A 98 10.66 8.95 -14.83
N THR A 99 11.03 7.68 -14.89
CA THR A 99 12.41 7.24 -15.18
C THR A 99 12.81 7.60 -16.60
N ALA A 100 11.93 7.33 -17.57
CA ALA A 100 12.16 7.64 -18.99
C ALA A 100 12.34 9.14 -19.22
N LEU A 101 11.57 9.99 -18.54
CA LEU A 101 11.69 11.45 -18.62
C LEU A 101 12.99 11.97 -17.99
N LYS A 102 13.49 11.32 -16.92
CA LYS A 102 14.69 11.77 -16.20
C LYS A 102 16.00 11.32 -16.86
N ASN A 103 16.04 10.11 -17.43
CA ASN A 103 17.24 9.56 -18.08
C ASN A 103 16.86 8.71 -19.32
N PRO A 104 16.88 9.27 -20.55
CA PRO A 104 16.50 8.54 -21.76
C PRO A 104 17.45 7.36 -22.09
N SER A 105 18.70 7.41 -21.62
CA SER A 105 19.70 6.33 -21.75
C SER A 105 19.38 5.09 -20.89
N CYS A 106 18.58 5.26 -19.82
CA CYS A 106 18.12 4.17 -18.95
C CYS A 106 16.78 3.58 -19.43
N SER A 107 16.37 3.84 -20.68
CA SER A 107 15.20 3.19 -21.30
C SER A 107 15.49 1.75 -21.73
N GLN A 108 16.77 1.33 -21.76
CA GLN A 108 17.19 -0.02 -22.11
C GLN A 108 16.91 -1.08 -21.02
N VAL A 109 16.46 -0.69 -19.83
CA VAL A 109 16.03 -1.65 -18.79
C VAL A 109 14.58 -2.13 -19.01
N ALA A 110 13.78 -1.37 -19.78
CA ALA A 110 12.42 -1.76 -20.17
C ALA A 110 12.34 -3.09 -20.95
N PRO A 111 13.21 -3.37 -21.95
CA PRO A 111 13.20 -4.65 -22.66
C PRO A 111 13.71 -5.86 -21.85
N MET A 112 14.23 -5.71 -20.62
CA MET A 112 14.65 -6.85 -19.80
C MET A 112 13.52 -7.47 -18.96
N LEU A 113 12.34 -6.85 -18.92
CA LEU A 113 11.17 -7.27 -18.15
C LEU A 113 10.02 -7.83 -19.02
N ALA A 114 10.21 -7.89 -20.35
CA ALA A 114 9.34 -8.60 -21.29
C ALA A 114 9.97 -9.94 -21.67
#